data_AF-A0A452Y468-F1
#
_entry.id   AF-A0A452Y468-F1
#
_cell.length_a   1.000
_cell.length_b   1.000
_cell.length_c   1.000
_cell.angle_alpha   90.00
_cell.angle_beta   90.00
_cell.angle_gamma   90.00
#
_symmetry.space_group_name_H-M   'P 1'
#
loop_
_entity.id
_entity.type
_entity.pdbx_description
1 polymer ?
#
loop_
_entity_poly.entity_id
_entity_poly.type
_entity_poly.pdbx_seq_one_letter_code
_entity_poly.pdbx_strand_id
1 'polypeptide(L)'
;MTRYNGDADQQRRKKFSFPARLICADCYETRLDEYLCEDAPFDICSCQFAMHYSWSTEARARQALANISALLRPGGTFIGTMPDANVIIKRLRETDGMEFGNSVYWITFGEEYNEKKFPASRPFGIKYKFHLEDAVDCPEWVVPFHLFKLLAEEYDLELVLMKNFHEFVHEYLQKPEFADLMRRLGALGDGRSVQSK
;
A
#
# COMPACT_ATOMS: atom_id res chain seq x y z
N MET A 1 -2.50 19.23 4.93
CA MET A 1 -2.64 17.90 4.29
C MET A 1 -3.57 17.07 5.17
N THR A 2 -4.81 16.92 4.74
CA THR A 2 -5.83 16.14 5.45
C THR A 2 -5.95 14.83 4.69
N ARG A 3 -5.55 13.71 5.31
CA ARG A 3 -5.27 12.43 4.63
C ARG A 3 -6.50 11.50 4.54
N TYR A 4 -7.53 11.75 5.33
CA TYR A 4 -8.76 10.96 5.36
C TYR A 4 -9.92 11.86 5.81
N ASN A 5 -10.98 11.97 5.00
CA ASN A 5 -12.26 12.55 5.40
C ASN A 5 -13.15 11.43 5.96
N GLY A 6 -12.85 10.99 7.18
CA GLY A 6 -13.69 10.01 7.88
C GLY A 6 -14.96 10.68 8.40
N ASP A 7 -16.12 10.12 8.03
CA ASP A 7 -17.44 10.58 8.47
C ASP A 7 -17.57 10.50 10.01
N ALA A 8 -18.19 11.51 10.63
CA ALA A 8 -18.16 11.77 12.08
C ALA A 8 -19.18 10.96 12.89
N ASP A 9 -19.66 9.83 12.37
CA ASP A 9 -20.72 9.05 13.02
C ASP A 9 -20.14 8.10 14.09
N GLN A 10 -19.77 8.67 15.22
CA GLN A 10 -19.04 8.00 16.32
C GLN A 10 -19.90 7.06 17.20
N GLN A 11 -21.21 6.92 16.96
CA GLN A 11 -22.12 6.33 17.94
C GLN A 11 -22.12 4.78 18.05
N ARG A 12 -21.29 4.04 17.29
CA ARG A 12 -21.33 2.56 17.29
C ARG A 12 -19.99 1.83 17.30
N ARG A 13 -18.89 2.46 17.71
CA ARG A 13 -17.60 1.74 17.84
C ARG A 13 -17.53 1.03 19.18
N LYS A 14 -17.56 -0.31 19.17
CA LYS A 14 -17.16 -1.15 20.31
C LYS A 14 -15.81 -0.62 20.82
N LYS A 15 -15.70 -0.36 22.13
CA LYS A 15 -14.42 0.02 22.74
C LYS A 15 -13.38 -1.05 22.37
N PHE A 16 -12.23 -0.62 21.85
CA PHE A 16 -11.10 -1.51 21.60
C PHE A 16 -10.78 -2.25 22.90
N SER A 17 -10.70 -3.58 22.83
CA SER A 17 -10.47 -4.44 24.00
C SER A 17 -9.01 -4.79 24.22
N PHE A 18 -8.09 -4.15 23.48
CA PHE A 18 -6.66 -4.40 23.56
C PHE A 18 -5.89 -3.12 23.95
N PRO A 19 -4.77 -3.24 24.69
CA PRO A 19 -3.87 -2.12 24.94
C PRO A 19 -3.37 -1.54 23.62
N ALA A 20 -3.42 -0.21 23.48
CA ALA A 20 -3.01 0.48 22.27
C ALA A 20 -2.03 1.61 22.58
N ARG A 21 -1.01 1.75 21.73
CA ARG A 21 -0.04 2.85 21.78
C ARG A 21 -0.02 3.55 20.42
N LEU A 22 -0.10 4.88 20.45
CA LEU A 22 -0.05 5.72 19.26
C LEU A 22 1.27 6.48 19.24
N ILE A 23 2.01 6.33 18.15
CA ILE A 23 3.34 6.92 17.97
C ILE A 23 3.32 7.76 16.70
N CYS A 24 3.82 8.99 16.79
CA CYS A 24 4.04 9.85 15.65
C CYS A 24 5.53 9.80 15.29
N ALA A 25 5.88 9.16 14.18
CA ALA A 25 7.24 9.04 13.68
C ALA A 25 7.24 8.81 12.16
N ASP A 26 8.32 9.19 11.47
CA ASP A 26 8.59 8.70 10.11
C ASP A 26 9.22 7.32 10.21
N CYS A 27 8.42 6.28 9.98
CA CYS A 27 8.84 4.88 10.03
C CYS A 27 9.85 4.49 8.94
N TYR A 28 10.24 5.42 8.06
CA TYR A 28 11.24 5.22 7.01
C TYR A 28 12.54 5.99 7.25
N GLU A 29 12.64 6.75 8.34
CA GLU A 29 13.88 7.43 8.76
C GLU A 29 14.28 7.06 10.19
N THR A 30 13.31 6.81 11.03
CA THR A 30 13.53 6.52 12.45
C THR A 30 13.64 5.02 12.70
N ARG A 31 14.48 4.66 13.67
CA ARG A 31 14.59 3.31 14.24
C ARG A 31 13.46 3.03 15.22
N LEU A 32 12.44 2.29 14.78
CA LEU A 32 11.24 2.06 15.57
C LEU A 32 11.49 1.10 16.75
N ASP A 33 12.53 0.28 16.70
CA ASP A 33 12.96 -0.58 17.80
C ASP A 33 13.40 0.21 19.04
N GLU A 34 13.91 1.43 18.88
CA GLU A 34 14.20 2.33 20.01
C GLU A 34 12.93 2.78 20.74
N TYR A 35 11.81 2.87 20.03
CA TYR A 35 10.53 3.31 20.59
C TYR A 35 9.72 2.15 21.15
N LEU A 36 9.85 0.96 20.55
CA LEU A 36 9.04 -0.24 20.79
C LEU A 36 9.84 -1.37 21.47
N CYS A 37 11.01 -1.08 22.04
CA CYS A 37 11.87 -2.08 22.67
C CYS A 37 11.17 -2.89 23.78
N GLU A 38 10.26 -2.26 24.53
CA GLU A 38 9.47 -2.92 25.59
C GLU A 38 8.24 -3.66 25.06
N ASP A 39 7.80 -3.37 23.83
CA ASP A 39 6.61 -3.97 23.21
C ASP A 39 6.95 -5.13 22.27
N ALA A 40 8.15 -5.10 21.67
CA ALA A 40 8.64 -6.12 20.76
C ALA A 40 8.97 -7.43 21.50
N PRO A 41 8.92 -8.59 20.80
CA PRO A 41 8.63 -8.73 19.38
C PRO A 41 7.14 -8.89 19.07
N PHE A 42 6.74 -8.50 17.86
CA PHE A 42 5.36 -8.62 17.36
C PHE A 42 5.15 -9.89 16.53
N ASP A 43 3.93 -10.40 16.56
CA ASP A 43 3.49 -11.51 15.70
C ASP A 43 3.24 -11.05 14.26
N ILE A 44 2.72 -9.84 14.08
CA ILE A 44 2.30 -9.30 12.79
C ILE A 44 2.74 -7.85 12.66
N CYS A 45 3.31 -7.51 11.51
CA CYS A 45 3.50 -6.12 11.06
C CYS A 45 2.54 -5.87 9.88
N SER A 46 1.70 -4.83 9.97
CA SER A 46 0.71 -4.50 8.94
C SER A 46 0.96 -3.12 8.35
N CYS A 47 1.30 -3.04 7.07
CA CYS A 47 1.57 -1.79 6.34
C CYS A 47 0.61 -1.65 5.14
N GLN A 48 -0.57 -1.09 5.40
CA GLN A 48 -1.64 -0.95 4.40
C GLN A 48 -1.52 0.39 3.67
N PHE A 49 -1.43 0.34 2.35
CA PHE A 49 -1.34 1.51 1.46
C PHE A 49 -0.28 2.53 1.89
N ALA A 50 0.88 2.05 2.34
CA ALA A 50 1.93 2.93 2.83
C ALA A 50 3.35 2.57 2.38
N MET A 51 3.63 1.31 2.05
CA MET A 51 5.00 0.84 1.78
C MET A 51 5.67 1.59 0.63
N HIS A 52 4.91 1.98 -0.39
CA HIS A 52 5.41 2.72 -1.55
C HIS A 52 5.97 4.11 -1.21
N TYR A 53 5.59 4.71 -0.06
CA TYR A 53 6.19 5.97 0.40
C TYR A 53 7.65 5.81 0.88
N SER A 54 8.10 4.59 1.18
CA SER A 54 9.49 4.32 1.53
C SER A 54 10.42 4.34 0.30
N TRP A 55 9.87 4.19 -0.91
CA TRP A 55 10.63 4.00 -2.15
C TRP A 55 11.20 5.29 -2.76
N SER A 56 11.10 6.41 -2.04
CA SER A 56 11.68 7.68 -2.46
C SER A 56 13.20 7.64 -2.54
N THR A 57 13.85 6.87 -1.68
CA THR A 57 15.28 6.55 -1.73
C THR A 57 15.53 5.11 -1.28
N GLU A 58 16.66 4.53 -1.66
CA GLU A 58 17.05 3.20 -1.18
C GLU A 58 17.19 3.15 0.34
N ALA A 59 17.78 4.19 0.94
CA ALA A 59 17.97 4.27 2.39
C ALA A 59 16.64 4.18 3.16
N ARG A 60 15.58 4.86 2.65
CA ARG A 60 14.25 4.84 3.27
C ARG A 60 13.56 3.48 3.10
N ALA A 61 13.68 2.83 1.94
CA ALA A 61 13.18 1.48 1.72
C ALA A 61 13.88 0.46 2.64
N ARG A 62 15.20 0.57 2.78
CA ARG A 62 16.00 -0.26 3.69
C ARG A 62 15.64 -0.04 5.16
N GLN A 63 15.45 1.21 5.58
CA GLN A 63 15.01 1.51 6.94
C GLN A 63 13.61 0.94 7.24
N ALA A 64 12.69 0.96 6.26
CA ALA A 64 11.37 0.34 6.39
C ALA A 64 11.49 -1.16 6.67
N LEU A 65 12.29 -1.87 5.88
CA LEU A 65 12.50 -3.32 6.02
C LEU A 65 13.26 -3.66 7.32
N ALA A 66 14.24 -2.85 7.71
CA ALA A 66 14.95 -2.99 8.98
C ALA A 66 13.99 -2.88 10.17
N ASN A 67 13.08 -1.88 10.15
CA ASN A 67 12.07 -1.74 11.19
C ASN A 67 11.11 -2.93 11.25
N ILE A 68 10.68 -3.46 10.09
CA ILE A 68 9.81 -4.64 10.03
C ILE A 68 10.52 -5.85 10.63
N SER A 69 11.73 -6.13 10.18
CA SER A 69 12.50 -7.32 10.59
C SER A 69 12.89 -7.26 12.06
N ALA A 70 13.39 -6.13 12.55
CA ALA A 70 13.82 -5.97 13.94
C ALA A 70 12.67 -6.11 14.96
N LEU A 71 11.45 -5.78 14.55
CA LEU A 71 10.27 -5.79 15.42
C LEU A 71 9.45 -7.07 15.31
N LEU A 72 9.64 -7.88 14.27
CA LEU A 72 8.97 -9.17 14.14
C LEU A 72 9.72 -10.25 14.91
N ARG A 73 8.97 -11.14 15.58
CA ARG A 73 9.57 -12.40 16.07
C ARG A 73 9.93 -13.30 14.89
N PRO A 74 10.88 -14.25 15.04
CA PRO A 74 11.05 -15.32 14.08
C PRO A 74 9.73 -16.06 13.81
N GLY A 75 9.36 -16.19 12.54
CA GLY A 75 8.06 -16.74 12.11
C GLY A 75 6.87 -15.78 12.20
N GLY A 76 7.10 -14.51 12.57
CA GLY A 76 6.12 -13.43 12.46
C GLY A 76 5.81 -13.10 10.99
N THR A 77 4.68 -12.43 10.75
CA THR A 77 4.21 -12.14 9.38
C THR A 77 4.16 -10.65 9.09
N PHE A 78 4.78 -10.24 8.00
CA PHE A 78 4.54 -8.93 7.40
C PHE A 78 3.40 -9.02 6.37
N ILE A 79 2.37 -8.19 6.53
CA ILE A 79 1.28 -8.04 5.55
C ILE A 79 1.20 -6.59 5.07
N GLY A 80 0.91 -6.40 3.79
CA GLY A 80 0.80 -5.05 3.24
C GLY A 80 0.10 -4.98 1.90
N THR A 81 -0.26 -3.76 1.52
CA THR A 81 -0.88 -3.44 0.25
C THR A 81 -0.18 -2.22 -0.36
N MET A 82 0.07 -2.28 -1.66
CA MET A 82 0.68 -1.18 -2.42
C MET A 82 0.31 -1.28 -3.89
N PRO A 83 0.39 -0.18 -4.66
CA PRO A 83 0.13 -0.21 -6.10
C PRO A 83 1.08 -1.15 -6.86
N ASP A 84 0.55 -1.83 -7.88
CA ASP A 84 1.34 -2.70 -8.76
C ASP A 84 2.07 -1.85 -9.81
N ALA A 85 3.40 -1.79 -9.70
CA ALA A 85 4.26 -1.07 -10.63
C ALA A 85 4.11 -1.53 -12.08
N ASN A 86 3.89 -2.83 -12.34
CA ASN A 86 3.74 -3.32 -13.71
C ASN A 86 2.47 -2.76 -14.35
N VAL A 87 1.38 -2.67 -13.59
CA VAL A 87 0.12 -2.09 -14.07
C VAL A 87 0.26 -0.59 -14.32
N ILE A 88 0.89 0.14 -13.39
CA ILE A 88 1.13 1.59 -13.54
C ILE A 88 1.96 1.88 -14.78
N ILE A 89 3.10 1.20 -14.94
CA ILE A 89 4.04 1.44 -16.05
C ILE A 89 3.43 1.00 -17.37
N LYS A 90 2.64 -0.08 -17.39
CA LYS A 90 1.89 -0.49 -18.59
C LYS A 90 0.91 0.61 -19.02
N ARG A 91 0.05 1.09 -18.11
CA ARG A 91 -0.94 2.14 -18.42
C ARG A 91 -0.28 3.44 -18.86
N LEU A 92 0.81 3.84 -18.21
CA LEU A 92 1.58 5.02 -18.62
C LEU A 92 2.08 4.90 -20.07
N ARG A 93 2.61 3.73 -20.46
CA ARG A 93 3.13 3.50 -21.83
C ARG A 93 2.04 3.44 -22.89
N GLU A 94 0.83 3.04 -22.53
CA GLU A 94 -0.34 2.99 -23.43
C GLU A 94 -1.03 4.35 -23.61
N THR A 95 -0.67 5.34 -22.79
CA THR A 95 -1.22 6.71 -22.83
C THR A 95 -0.36 7.59 -23.75
N ASP A 96 -0.93 8.55 -24.47
CA ASP A 96 -0.11 9.49 -25.28
C ASP A 96 0.60 10.56 -24.42
N GLY A 97 0.02 10.93 -23.28
CA GLY A 97 0.58 11.89 -22.32
C GLY A 97 1.19 11.26 -21.07
N MET A 98 1.32 12.08 -20.01
CA MET A 98 1.87 11.68 -18.70
C MET A 98 0.81 11.46 -17.62
N GLU A 99 -0.47 11.58 -17.99
CA GLU A 99 -1.60 11.41 -17.09
C GLU A 99 -2.55 10.34 -17.63
N PHE A 100 -2.96 9.42 -16.77
CA PHE A 100 -3.96 8.40 -17.09
C PHE A 100 -4.87 8.13 -15.90
N GLY A 101 -6.11 7.77 -16.17
CA GLY A 101 -7.11 7.62 -15.12
C GLY A 101 -8.52 7.54 -15.65
N ASN A 102 -9.47 7.82 -14.77
CA ASN A 102 -10.89 8.00 -15.05
C ASN A 102 -11.48 9.04 -14.08
N SER A 103 -12.80 9.15 -14.01
CA SER A 103 -13.46 10.12 -13.13
C SER A 103 -13.20 9.90 -11.63
N VAL A 104 -12.83 8.68 -11.23
CA VAL A 104 -12.65 8.31 -9.81
C VAL A 104 -11.19 8.47 -9.38
N TYR A 105 -10.24 8.18 -10.26
CA TYR A 105 -8.81 8.25 -9.93
C TYR A 105 -7.99 8.68 -11.16
N TRP A 106 -6.85 9.31 -10.92
CA TRP A 106 -5.85 9.53 -11.96
C TRP A 106 -4.43 9.51 -11.40
N ILE A 107 -3.49 9.20 -12.28
CA ILE A 107 -2.06 9.18 -11.99
C ILE A 107 -1.36 10.08 -12.99
N THR A 108 -0.53 10.99 -12.48
CA THR A 108 0.25 11.92 -13.30
C THR A 108 1.74 11.75 -13.00
N PHE A 109 2.54 11.52 -14.03
CA PHE A 109 4.01 11.49 -13.95
C PHE A 109 4.59 12.85 -14.34
N GLY A 110 5.76 13.19 -13.79
CA GLY A 110 6.51 14.39 -14.16
C GLY A 110 7.11 14.30 -15.57
N GLU A 111 7.39 15.47 -16.17
CA GLU A 111 7.95 15.59 -17.52
C GLU A 111 9.32 14.91 -17.66
N GLU A 112 10.06 14.74 -16.56
CA GLU A 112 11.32 13.99 -16.52
C GLU A 112 11.18 12.52 -16.97
N TYR A 113 9.96 11.99 -17.02
CA TYR A 113 9.65 10.63 -17.48
C TYR A 113 8.99 10.57 -18.86
N ASN A 114 9.03 11.65 -19.67
CA ASN A 114 8.41 11.71 -21.00
C ASN A 114 8.82 10.58 -21.95
N GLU A 115 10.04 10.06 -21.81
CA GLU A 115 10.50 8.91 -22.60
C GLU A 115 9.89 7.57 -22.17
N LYS A 116 9.22 7.51 -21.02
CA LYS A 116 8.59 6.31 -20.43
C LYS A 116 9.55 5.12 -20.27
N LYS A 117 10.83 5.44 -20.10
CA LYS A 117 11.93 4.52 -19.83
C LYS A 117 12.35 4.63 -18.39
N PHE A 118 12.45 3.48 -17.73
CA PHE A 118 12.79 3.37 -16.31
C PHE A 118 13.96 2.39 -16.21
N PRO A 119 15.21 2.88 -16.21
CA PRO A 119 16.38 2.02 -16.21
C PRO A 119 16.50 1.26 -14.88
N ALA A 120 16.82 -0.03 -14.96
CA ALA A 120 16.99 -0.88 -13.77
C ALA A 120 18.11 -0.40 -12.84
N SER A 121 19.06 0.40 -13.34
CA SER A 121 20.13 1.01 -12.54
C SER A 121 19.66 2.13 -11.61
N ARG A 122 18.43 2.64 -11.77
CA ARG A 122 17.85 3.68 -10.93
C ARG A 122 16.42 3.31 -10.50
N PRO A 123 16.25 2.27 -9.66
CA PRO A 123 14.94 1.71 -9.35
C PRO A 123 14.20 2.43 -8.21
N PHE A 124 14.82 3.43 -7.58
CA PHE A 124 14.24 4.24 -6.49
C PHE A 124 13.96 5.67 -6.95
N GLY A 125 13.03 6.34 -6.25
CA GLY A 125 12.75 7.76 -6.50
C GLY A 125 11.92 8.04 -7.75
N ILE A 126 11.38 7.01 -8.41
CA ILE A 126 10.47 7.17 -9.56
C ILE A 126 9.11 7.65 -9.04
N LYS A 127 8.89 8.95 -9.09
CA LYS A 127 7.75 9.62 -8.45
C LYS A 127 6.57 9.78 -9.42
N TYR A 128 5.36 9.57 -8.92
CA TYR A 128 4.12 9.98 -9.58
C TYR A 128 3.20 10.65 -8.56
N LYS A 129 2.24 11.43 -9.06
CA LYS A 129 1.14 11.97 -8.27
C LYS A 129 -0.05 11.03 -8.42
N PHE A 130 -0.56 10.53 -7.30
CA PHE A 130 -1.77 9.71 -7.26
C PHE A 130 -2.93 10.55 -6.71
N HIS A 131 -4.04 10.54 -7.45
CA HIS A 131 -5.29 11.14 -7.02
C HIS A 131 -6.40 10.10 -6.98
N LEU A 132 -7.17 10.12 -5.91
CA LEU A 132 -8.40 9.36 -5.74
C LEU A 132 -9.46 10.27 -5.14
N GLU A 133 -10.59 10.39 -5.83
CA GLU A 133 -11.72 11.22 -5.44
C GLU A 133 -12.10 10.96 -3.97
N ASP A 134 -12.31 12.04 -3.22
CA ASP A 134 -12.66 12.07 -1.79
C ASP A 134 -11.70 11.36 -0.81
N ALA A 135 -10.54 10.88 -1.28
CA ALA A 135 -9.62 10.10 -0.46
C ALA A 135 -8.22 10.71 -0.37
N VAL A 136 -7.51 10.89 -1.49
CA VAL A 136 -6.09 11.24 -1.46
C VAL A 136 -5.65 12.03 -2.69
N ASP A 137 -4.76 12.99 -2.46
CA ASP A 137 -4.01 13.71 -3.50
C ASP A 137 -2.54 13.83 -3.05
N CYS A 138 -1.69 12.85 -3.39
CA CYS A 138 -0.35 12.76 -2.81
C CYS A 138 0.73 12.20 -3.75
N PRO A 139 2.01 12.52 -3.50
CA PRO A 139 3.11 11.89 -4.20
C PRO A 139 3.34 10.45 -3.72
N GLU A 140 3.50 9.55 -4.66
CA GLU A 140 3.83 8.15 -4.44
C GLU A 140 5.05 7.76 -5.30
N TRP A 141 5.60 6.57 -5.04
CA TRP A 141 6.77 6.06 -5.77
C TRP A 141 6.51 4.67 -6.33
N VAL A 142 7.05 4.44 -7.53
CA VAL A 142 6.95 3.14 -8.20
C VAL A 142 7.80 2.13 -7.42
N VAL A 143 7.20 1.01 -7.03
CA VAL A 143 7.89 -0.08 -6.33
C VAL A 143 7.97 -1.30 -7.26
N PRO A 144 9.11 -1.54 -7.93
CA PRO A 144 9.30 -2.78 -8.68
C PRO A 144 9.26 -3.96 -7.71
N PHE A 145 8.18 -4.76 -7.74
CA PHE A 145 7.95 -5.78 -6.73
C PHE A 145 9.07 -6.83 -6.65
N HIS A 146 9.71 -7.16 -7.77
CA HIS A 146 10.88 -8.04 -7.78
C HIS A 146 12.03 -7.49 -6.92
N LEU A 147 12.29 -6.19 -6.98
CA LEU A 147 13.31 -5.55 -6.15
C LEU A 147 12.87 -5.47 -4.68
N PHE A 148 11.59 -5.17 -4.43
CA PHE A 148 11.03 -5.24 -3.06
C PHE A 148 11.27 -6.60 -2.42
N LYS A 149 10.99 -7.68 -3.16
CA LYS A 149 11.25 -9.06 -2.72
C LYS A 149 12.72 -9.28 -2.41
N LEU A 150 13.64 -8.94 -3.33
CA LEU A 150 15.08 -9.12 -3.14
C LEU A 150 15.60 -8.36 -1.91
N LEU A 151 15.19 -7.10 -1.74
CA LEU A 151 15.57 -6.34 -0.55
C LEU A 151 15.01 -6.97 0.72
N ALA A 152 13.75 -7.45 0.71
CA ALA A 152 13.16 -8.09 1.88
C ALA A 152 13.91 -9.38 2.29
N GLU A 153 14.41 -10.15 1.32
CA GLU A 153 15.24 -11.34 1.56
C GLU A 153 16.54 -11.00 2.30
N GLU A 154 17.12 -9.81 2.09
CA GLU A 154 18.30 -9.33 2.85
C GLU A 154 18.00 -9.08 4.34
N TYR A 155 16.73 -9.00 4.73
CA TYR A 155 16.26 -8.78 6.11
C TYR A 155 15.55 -10.01 6.70
N ASP A 156 15.89 -11.21 6.23
CA ASP A 156 15.35 -12.49 6.69
C ASP A 156 13.83 -12.64 6.50
N LEU A 157 13.26 -11.95 5.51
CA LEU A 157 11.85 -12.09 5.12
C LEU A 157 11.72 -12.95 3.87
N GLU A 158 10.77 -13.88 3.88
CA GLU A 158 10.40 -14.71 2.74
C GLU A 158 9.01 -14.33 2.20
N LEU A 159 8.86 -14.28 0.88
CA LEU A 159 7.57 -14.00 0.26
C LEU A 159 6.62 -15.20 0.39
N VAL A 160 5.55 -15.03 1.17
CA VAL A 160 4.48 -16.03 1.31
C VAL A 160 3.40 -15.88 0.23
N LEU A 161 2.97 -14.64 -0.08
CA LEU A 161 1.86 -14.39 -0.99
C LEU A 161 2.00 -13.02 -1.66
N MET A 162 1.78 -12.98 -2.99
CA MET A 162 1.54 -11.75 -3.75
C MET A 162 0.41 -12.01 -4.75
N LYS A 163 -0.62 -11.17 -4.69
CA LYS A 163 -1.79 -11.22 -5.58
C LYS A 163 -2.28 -9.82 -5.86
N ASN A 164 -2.73 -9.56 -7.09
CA ASN A 164 -3.45 -8.34 -7.37
C ASN A 164 -4.84 -8.37 -6.71
N PHE A 165 -5.37 -7.19 -6.36
CA PHE A 165 -6.65 -7.09 -5.64
C PHE A 165 -7.80 -7.80 -6.34
N HIS A 166 -7.90 -7.68 -7.67
CA HIS A 166 -8.96 -8.32 -8.44
C HIS A 166 -8.88 -9.85 -8.35
N GLU A 167 -7.69 -10.43 -8.39
CA GLU A 167 -7.47 -11.88 -8.25
C GLU A 167 -7.77 -12.33 -6.82
N PHE A 168 -7.27 -11.59 -5.82
CA PHE A 168 -7.50 -11.87 -4.42
C PHE A 168 -9.01 -11.85 -4.10
N VAL A 169 -9.71 -10.78 -4.47
CA VAL A 169 -11.15 -10.68 -4.23
C VAL A 169 -11.91 -11.77 -4.97
N HIS A 170 -11.60 -12.02 -6.25
CA HIS A 170 -12.27 -13.06 -7.03
C HIS A 170 -12.15 -14.46 -6.41
N GLU A 171 -10.95 -14.81 -5.93
CA GLU A 171 -10.69 -16.10 -5.28
C GLU A 171 -11.42 -16.23 -3.94
N TYR A 172 -11.31 -15.24 -3.06
CA TYR A 172 -11.88 -15.34 -1.72
C TYR A 172 -13.40 -15.18 -1.71
N LEU A 173 -14.00 -14.50 -2.70
CA LEU A 173 -15.46 -14.44 -2.86
C LEU A 173 -16.09 -15.80 -3.21
N GLN A 174 -15.31 -16.80 -3.64
CA GLN A 174 -15.83 -18.16 -3.83
C GLN A 174 -16.18 -18.84 -2.50
N LYS A 175 -15.71 -18.31 -1.37
CA LYS A 175 -16.01 -18.83 -0.03
C LYS A 175 -17.23 -18.09 0.56
N PRO A 176 -18.31 -18.80 0.93
CA PRO A 176 -19.55 -18.17 1.40
C PRO A 176 -19.35 -17.18 2.55
N GLU A 177 -18.48 -17.52 3.52
CA GLU A 177 -18.19 -16.68 4.68
C GLU A 177 -17.62 -15.29 4.32
N PHE A 178 -16.77 -15.20 3.30
CA PHE A 178 -16.18 -13.94 2.85
C PHE A 178 -17.12 -13.16 1.94
N ALA A 179 -17.91 -13.84 1.11
CA ALA A 179 -18.97 -13.21 0.34
C ALA A 179 -20.03 -12.55 1.25
N ASP A 180 -20.43 -13.25 2.32
CA ASP A 180 -21.36 -12.72 3.32
C ASP A 180 -20.77 -11.54 4.10
N LEU A 181 -19.47 -11.57 4.41
CA LEU A 181 -18.77 -10.44 5.02
C LEU A 181 -18.74 -9.22 4.09
N MET A 182 -18.36 -9.41 2.80
CA MET A 182 -18.31 -8.32 1.82
C MET A 182 -19.68 -7.67 1.59
N ARG A 183 -20.77 -8.46 1.60
CA ARG A 183 -22.14 -7.93 1.57
C ARG A 183 -22.48 -7.12 2.81
N ARG A 184 -22.13 -7.60 4.01
CA ARG A 184 -22.36 -6.85 5.26
C ARG A 184 -21.57 -5.55 5.35
N LEU A 185 -20.38 -5.51 4.74
CA LEU A 185 -19.56 -4.30 4.64
C LEU A 185 -20.04 -3.33 3.54
N GLY A 186 -21.00 -3.72 2.70
CA GLY A 186 -21.45 -2.90 1.57
C GLY A 186 -20.45 -2.79 0.41
N ALA A 187 -19.41 -3.63 0.40
CA ALA A 187 -18.28 -3.50 -0.50
C ALA A 187 -18.53 -4.02 -1.93
N LEU A 188 -19.64 -4.71 -2.18
CA LEU A 188 -20.02 -5.23 -3.51
C LEU A 188 -20.89 -4.27 -4.32
N GLY A 189 -21.16 -3.07 -3.78
CA GLY A 189 -22.18 -2.17 -4.28
C GLY A 189 -23.59 -2.69 -4.03
N ASP A 190 -24.53 -1.78 -3.89
CA ASP A 190 -25.95 -2.07 -4.02
C ASP A 190 -26.18 -2.40 -5.49
N GLY A 191 -26.55 -3.64 -5.82
CA GLY A 191 -26.67 -4.19 -7.18
C GLY A 191 -27.71 -3.52 -8.10
N ARG A 192 -27.92 -2.21 -7.99
CA ARG A 192 -28.58 -1.36 -8.98
C ARG A 192 -27.62 -1.21 -10.15
N SER A 193 -27.92 -1.95 -11.21
CA SER A 193 -27.40 -1.73 -12.56
C SER A 193 -27.34 -0.22 -12.84
N VAL A 194 -26.15 0.28 -13.16
CA VAL A 194 -25.99 1.58 -13.80
C VAL A 194 -26.71 1.47 -15.14
N GLN A 195 -27.95 1.94 -15.22
CA GLN A 195 -28.61 2.19 -16.50
C GLN A 195 -27.84 3.35 -17.13
N SER A 196 -27.04 3.03 -18.15
CA SER A 196 -26.44 4.01 -19.04
C SER A 196 -27.55 4.92 -19.58
N LYS A 197 -27.41 6.23 -19.34
CA LYS A 197 -28.04 7.26 -20.16
C LYS A 197 -27.09 7.61 -21.30
#